data_AF-A0A960F2F1-F1
#
_entry.id   AF-A0A960F2F1-F1
#
_cell.length_a   1.000
_cell.length_b   1.000
_cell.length_c   1.000
_cell.angle_alpha   90.00
_cell.angle_beta   90.00
_cell.angle_gamma   90.00
#
_symmetry.space_group_name_H-M   'P 1'
#
loop_
_entity.id
_entity.type
_entity.pdbx_description
1 polymer ?
#
loop_
_entity_poly.entity_id
_entity_poly.type
_entity_poly.pdbx_seq_one_letter_code
_entity_poly.pdbx_strand_id
1 'polypeptide(L)' 'PTEWLQADHILPWGRGGITATTNGKMRCDPCNKAKGDRIE' A
#
# COMPACT_ATOMS: atom_id res chain seq x y z
N PRO A 1 -14.10 9.19 10.21
CA PRO A 1 -13.27 10.11 9.39
C PRO A 1 -12.05 9.46 8.69
N THR A 2 -11.78 8.16 8.89
CA THR A 2 -10.59 7.46 8.34
C THR A 2 -10.93 6.34 7.35
N GLU A 3 -12.20 6.16 6.98
CA GLU A 3 -12.64 5.06 6.10
C GLU A 3 -12.03 5.10 4.69
N TRP A 4 -11.53 6.27 4.27
CA TRP A 4 -10.82 6.45 3.00
C TRP A 4 -9.32 6.11 3.07
N LEU A 5 -8.79 5.79 4.26
CA LEU A 5 -7.42 5.34 4.44
C LEU A 5 -7.32 3.83 4.28
N GLN A 6 -6.29 3.39 3.56
CA GLN A 6 -6.01 1.99 3.26
C GLN A 6 -4.59 1.67 3.68
N ALA A 7 -4.37 0.48 4.24
CA ALA A 7 -3.04 -0.08 4.39
C ALA A 7 -2.68 -0.80 3.09
N ASP A 8 -1.53 -0.46 2.51
CA ASP A 8 -1.00 -1.10 1.31
C ASP A 8 0.48 -1.45 1.47
N HIS A 9 0.98 -2.33 0.60
CA HIS A 9 2.37 -2.76 0.62
C HIS A 9 3.28 -1.78 -0.15
N ILE A 10 4.43 -1.42 0.41
CA ILE A 10 5.46 -0.60 -0.26
C ILE A 10 6.02 -1.36 -1.46
N LEU A 11 6.57 -2.56 -1.25
CA LEU A 11 6.84 -3.55 -2.29
C LEU A 11 5.58 -4.39 -2.49
N PRO A 12 4.96 -4.41 -3.68
CA PRO A 12 3.75 -5.19 -3.91
C PRO A 12 3.92 -6.66 -3.58
N TRP A 13 2.88 -7.25 -2.99
CA TRP A 13 2.89 -8.66 -2.58
C TRP A 13 3.21 -9.62 -3.74
N GLY A 14 2.61 -9.39 -4.92
CA GLY A 14 2.86 -10.16 -6.13
C GLY A 14 4.29 -10.05 -6.69
N ARG A 15 5.11 -9.14 -6.17
CA ARG A 15 6.53 -8.95 -6.51
C ARG A 15 7.47 -9.40 -5.39
N GLY A 16 6.98 -10.18 -4.43
CA GLY A 16 7.76 -10.67 -3.29
C GLY A 16 7.69 -9.78 -2.05
N GLY A 17 6.79 -8.80 -2.02
CA GLY A 17 6.54 -7.97 -0.85
C GLY A 17 5.96 -8.75 0.32
N ILE A 18 6.71 -8.88 1.41
CA ILE A 18 6.25 -9.59 2.60
C ILE A 18 5.19 -8.77 3.36
N THR A 19 4.27 -9.44 4.01
CA THR A 19 3.31 -8.80 4.93
C THR A 19 3.98 -8.53 6.26
N ALA A 20 4.60 -7.36 6.38
CA ALA A 20 5.25 -6.86 7.58
C ALA A 20 4.92 -5.38 7.77
N THR A 21 4.91 -4.90 9.01
CA THR A 21 4.67 -3.47 9.30
C THR A 21 5.71 -2.57 8.63
N THR A 22 6.93 -3.05 8.44
CA THR A 22 8.01 -2.36 7.70
C THR A 22 7.75 -2.25 6.19
N ASN A 23 6.89 -3.12 5.63
CA ASN A 23 6.45 -3.05 4.24
C ASN A 23 5.03 -2.46 4.12
N GLY A 24 4.43 -1.99 5.22
CA GLY A 24 3.08 -1.44 5.25
C GLY A 24 3.09 0.09 5.25
N LYS A 25 2.20 0.71 4.48
CA LYS A 25 2.04 2.17 4.42
C LYS A 25 0.58 2.56 4.34
N MET A 26 0.18 3.54 5.14
CA MET A 26 -1.16 4.13 5.07
C MET A 26 -1.25 5.06 3.87
N ARG A 27 -2.28 4.90 3.05
CA ARG A 27 -2.52 5.69 1.84
C ARG A 27 -3.98 6.09 1.75
N CYS A 28 -4.23 7.22 1.09
CA CYS A 28 -5.59 7.59 0.70
C CYS A 28 -6.08 6.65 -0.42
N ASP A 29 -7.38 6.36 -0.51
CA ASP A 29 -7.94 5.52 -1.58
C ASP A 29 -7.50 5.94 -3.00
N PRO A 30 -7.60 7.23 -3.42
CA PRO A 30 -7.10 7.62 -4.74
C PRO A 30 -5.57 7.52 -4.87
N CYS A 31 -4.82 7.72 -3.79
CA CYS A 31 -3.37 7.57 -3.75
C CYS A 31 -2.97 6.10 -3.94
N ASN A 32 -3.70 5.19 -3.31
CA ASN A 32 -3.46 3.76 -3.38
C ASN A 32 -3.78 3.22 -4.79
N LYS A 33 -4.90 3.66 -5.35
CA LYS A 33 -5.26 3.38 -6.75
C LYS A 33 -4.21 3.92 -7.72
N ALA A 34 -3.72 5.14 -7.50
CA ALA A 34 -2.68 5.73 -8.32
C ALA A 34 -1.35 4.96 -8.22
N LYS A 35 -0.96 4.49 -7.02
CA LYS A 35 0.25 3.68 -6.81
C LYS A 35 0.24 2.41 -7.66
N GLY A 36 -0.84 1.63 -7.57
CA GLY A 36 -0.95 0.34 -8.24
C GLY A 36 0.20 -0.60 -7.84
N ASP A 37 0.80 -1.25 -8.84
CA ASP A 37 1.85 -2.27 -8.65
C ASP A 37 3.28 -1.69 -8.66
N ARG A 38 3.44 -0.41 -8.28
CA ARG A 38 4.75 0.26 -8.17
C ARG A 38 5.29 0.20 -6.73
N ILE A 39 6.61 0.31 -6.59
CA ILE A 39 7.32 0.33 -5.29
C ILE A 39 7.34 1.76 -4.74
N GLU A 40 6.70 2.01 -3.58
CA GLU A 40 6.60 3.36 -2.98
C GLU A 40 6.13 3.39 -1.51
#